data_AF-A0A078F5L9-F1
#
_entry.id   AF-A0A078F5L9-F1
#
_cell.length_a   1.000
_cell.length_b   1.000
_cell.length_c   1.000
_cell.angle_alpha   90.00
_cell.angle_beta   90.00
_cell.angle_gamma   90.00
#
_symmetry.space_group_name_H-M   'P 1'
#
loop_
_entity.id
_entity.type
_entity.pdbx_description
1 polymer ?
#
loop_
_entity_poly.entity_id
_entity_poly.type
_entity_poly.pdbx_seq_one_letter_code
_entity_poly.pdbx_strand_id
1 'polypeptide(L)' 'MEHSLSLSIEYVSANVTAAQGFCFYITLWAKDLSSPDPEPKLYQTLVRKFRDEMHVHEFKLKPPQQE' A
#
# COMPACT_ATOMS: atom_id res chain seq x y z
N MET A 1 2.65 5.06 -18.37
CA MET A 1 2.82 6.27 -17.56
C MET A 1 3.21 5.77 -16.18
N GLU A 2 4.47 5.90 -15.79
CA GLU A 2 4.97 5.37 -14.51
C GLU A 2 4.73 6.42 -13.43
N HIS A 3 3.88 6.12 -12.45
CA HIS A 3 3.64 6.99 -11.31
C HIS A 3 4.76 6.78 -10.30
N SER A 4 5.53 7.85 -10.02
CA SER A 4 6.56 7.82 -8.98
C SER A 4 5.92 8.23 -7.65
N LEU A 5 5.97 7.35 -6.65
CA LEU A 5 5.42 7.59 -5.32
C LEU A 5 6.55 7.83 -4.31
N SER A 6 6.38 8.83 -3.43
CA SER A 6 7.22 8.99 -2.23
C SER A 6 6.45 8.46 -1.03
N LEU A 7 6.99 7.44 -0.37
CA LEU A 7 6.40 6.84 0.81
C LEU A 7 6.84 7.62 2.07
N SER A 8 5.89 8.18 2.81
CA SER A 8 6.11 8.58 4.21
C SER A 8 5.62 7.42 5.07
N ILE A 9 6.53 6.53 5.46
CA ILE A 9 6.15 5.28 6.15
C ILE A 9 5.84 5.58 7.62
N GLU A 10 4.58 5.95 7.88
CA GLU A 10 3.96 5.72 9.19
C GLU A 10 3.22 4.38 9.12
N TYR A 11 3.74 3.38 9.82
CA TYR A 11 3.12 2.06 9.88
C TYR A 11 1.81 2.14 10.66
N VAL A 12 0.68 1.85 10.01
CA VAL A 12 -0.65 1.91 10.66
C VAL A 12 -1.10 0.54 11.14
N SER A 13 -1.02 -0.50 10.31
CA SER A 13 -1.34 -1.89 10.69
C SER A 13 -0.96 -2.89 9.59
N ALA A 14 -0.74 -4.15 9.99
CA ALA A 14 -0.62 -5.30 9.09
C ALA A 14 -1.37 -6.51 9.64
N ASN A 15 -2.12 -7.20 8.77
CA ASN A 15 -2.70 -8.52 9.06
C ASN A 15 -1.98 -9.58 8.24
N VAL A 16 -1.70 -10.73 8.86
CA VAL A 16 -1.01 -11.86 8.22
C VAL A 16 -1.93 -13.06 8.18
N THR A 17 -2.09 -13.65 6.99
CA THR A 17 -2.81 -14.92 6.81
C THR A 17 -1.88 -15.93 6.14
N ALA A 18 -1.84 -17.15 6.69
CA ALA A 18 -1.11 -18.26 6.08
C ALA A 18 -1.93 -18.83 4.90
N ALA A 19 -1.36 -18.75 3.71
CA ALA A 19 -1.87 -19.38 2.48
C ALA A 19 -0.73 -20.19 1.85
N GLN A 20 -0.73 -20.39 0.52
CA GLN A 20 0.48 -20.76 -0.22
C GLN A 20 1.44 -19.55 -0.23
N GLY A 21 2.07 -19.26 0.92
CA GLY A 21 2.83 -18.05 1.22
C GLY A 21 2.22 -17.19 2.34
N PHE A 22 2.71 -15.96 2.47
CA PHE A 22 2.20 -14.94 3.40
C PHE A 22 1.51 -13.82 2.63
N CYS A 23 0.35 -13.38 3.12
CA CYS A 23 -0.32 -12.18 2.65
C CYS A 23 -0.20 -11.08 3.71
N PHE A 24 0.18 -9.88 3.29
CA PHE A 24 0.27 -8.68 4.13
C PHE A 24 -0.72 -7.64 3.62
N TYR A 25 -1.68 -7.29 4.47
CA TYR A 25 -2.59 -6.16 4.23
C TYR A 25 -2.01 -4.93 4.90
N ILE A 26 -1.41 -4.02 4.13
CA ILE A 26 -0.71 -2.84 4.65
C ILE A 26 -1.55 -1.61 4.37
N THR A 27 -1.73 -0.77 5.39
CA THR A 27 -2.26 0.59 5.24
C THR A 27 -1.13 1.59 5.48
N LEU A 28 -0.91 2.51 4.53
CA LEU A 28 0.23 3.43 4.55
C LEU A 28 -0.11 4.81 3.96
N TRP A 29 0.58 5.85 4.44
CA TRP A 29 0.52 7.18 3.84
C TRP A 29 1.54 7.32 2.71
N ALA A 30 1.12 7.84 1.56
CA ALA A 30 2.00 8.11 0.43
C ALA A 30 1.62 9.43 -0.26
N LYS A 31 2.61 10.03 -0.93
CA LYS A 31 2.44 11.18 -1.81
C LYS A 31 2.64 10.75 -3.26
N ASP A 32 1.70 11.13 -4.12
CA ASP A 32 1.85 10.97 -5.56
C ASP A 32 2.67 12.14 -6.13
N LEU A 33 3.91 11.87 -6.51
CA LEU A 33 4.82 12.91 -7.02
C LEU A 33 4.49 13.31 -8.46
N SER A 34 3.59 12.60 -9.14
CA SER A 34 3.09 13.04 -10.45
C SER A 34 2.04 14.16 -10.33
N SER A 35 1.51 14.40 -9.12
CA SER A 35 0.63 15.53 -8.83
C SER A 35 1.42 16.85 -8.77
N PRO A 36 0.91 17.97 -9.32
CA PRO A 36 1.52 19.28 -9.17
C PRO A 36 1.56 19.77 -7.70
N ASP A 37 0.68 19.24 -6.85
CA ASP A 37 0.67 19.47 -5.40
C ASP A 37 0.51 18.12 -4.67
N PRO A 38 1.62 17.48 -4.23
CA PRO A 38 1.59 16.16 -3.62
C PRO A 38 1.12 16.18 -2.15
N GLU A 39 -0.19 15.98 -1.95
CA GLU A 39 -0.75 15.77 -0.61
C GLU A 39 -0.62 14.30 -0.14
N PRO A 40 -0.35 14.05 1.16
CA PRO A 40 -0.39 12.70 1.73
C PRO A 40 -1.80 12.11 1.62
N LYS A 41 -1.89 10.87 1.11
CA LYS A 41 -3.13 10.10 1.06
C LYS A 41 -2.92 8.72 1.68
N LEU A 42 -3.98 8.15 2.22
CA LEU A 42 -3.95 6.83 2.83
C LEU A 42 -4.22 5.77 1.76
N TYR A 43 -3.32 4.82 1.60
CA TYR A 43 -3.41 3.73 0.64
C TYR A 43 -3.53 2.39 1.36
N GLN A 44 -4.22 1.45 0.72
CA GLN A 44 -4.24 0.05 1.10
C GLN A 44 -3.53 -0.77 0.04
N THR A 45 -2.65 -1.66 0.47
CA THR A 45 -1.95 -2.58 -0.42
C THR A 45 -1.98 -4.01 0.11
N LEU A 46 -2.17 -4.96 -0.81
CA LEU A 46 -2.01 -6.37 -0.57
C LEU A 46 -0.68 -6.82 -1.18
N VAL A 47 0.23 -7.24 -0.31
CA VAL A 47 1.52 -7.82 -0.72
C VAL A 47 1.49 -9.31 -0.45
N ARG A 48 1.86 -10.12 -1.44
CA ARG A 48 2.05 -11.56 -1.25
C ARG A 48 3.54 -11.88 -1.29
N LYS A 49 4.00 -12.61 -0.28
CA LYS A 49 5.33 -13.22 -0.26
C LYS A 49 5.20 -14.72 -0.44
N PHE A 50 5.88 -15.27 -1.43
CA PHE A 50 6.01 -16.72 -1.60
C PHE A 50 7.45 -17.05 -1.95
N ARG A 51 8.09 -17.88 -1.11
CA ARG A 51 9.54 -18.15 -1.20
C ARG A 51 10.33 -16.83 -1.22
N ASP A 52 11.13 -16.61 -2.26
CA ASP A 52 11.98 -15.43 -2.45
C ASP A 52 11.30 -14.33 -3.28
N GLU A 53 10.03 -14.53 -3.65
CA GLU A 53 9.26 -13.57 -4.42
C GLU A 53 8.33 -12.73 -3.52
N MET A 54 8.25 -11.44 -3.85
CA MET A 54 7.32 -10.49 -3.26
C MET A 54 6.59 -9.75 -4.37
N HIS A 55 5.27 -9.80 -4.35
CA HIS A 55 4.41 -9.18 -5.37
C HIS A 55 3.38 -8.27 -4.73
N VAL A 56 3.26 -7.06 -5.28
CA VAL A 56 2.15 -6.15 -4.96
C VAL A 56 0.95 -6.59 -5.80
N HIS A 57 -0.05 -7.20 -5.16
CA HIS A 57 -1.27 -7.66 -5.82
C HIS A 57 -2.31 -6.55 -5.97
N GLU A 58 -2.41 -5.68 -4.96
CA GLU A 58 -3.31 -4.52 -4.98
C GLU A 58 -2.58 -3.29 -4.46
N PHE A 59 -2.84 -2.15 -5.08
CA PHE A 59 -2.45 -0.84 -4.59
C PHE A 59 -3.58 0.14 -4.89
N LYS A 60 -4.31 0.57 -3.86
CA LYS A 60 -5.48 1.44 -4.03
C LYS A 60 -5.57 2.49 -2.94
N LEU A 61 -6.18 3.63 -3.29
CA LEU A 61 -6.53 4.65 -2.32
C LEU A 61 -7.54 4.06 -1.32
N LYS A 62 -7.30 4.25 -0.01
CA LYS A 62 -8.29 3.90 1.01
C LYS A 62 -9.46 4.88 0.88
N PRO A 63 -10.70 4.41 0.74
CA PRO A 63 -11.84 5.31 0.72
C PRO A 63 -11.89 6.12 2.03
N PRO A 64 -12.23 7.43 1.97
CA PRO A 64 -12.49 8.19 3.18
C PRO A 64 -13.60 7.50 3.97
N GLN A 65 -13.41 7.39 5.29
CA GLN A 65 -14.41 6.80 6.16
C GLN A 65 -15.63 7.72 6.12
N GLN A 66 -16.74 7.25 5.54
CA GLN A 66 -18.00 7.98 5.64
C GLN A 66 -18.42 7.93 7.12
N GLU A 67 -18.60 9.09 7.74
CA GLU A 67 -19.19 9.23 9.08
C GLU A 67 -20.66 8.81 9.10
#